data_AF-N9DH83-F1
#
_entry.id   AF-N9DH83-F1
#
_cell.length_a   1.000
_cell.length_b   1.000
_cell.length_c   1.000
_cell.angle_alpha   90.00
_cell.angle_beta   90.00
_cell.angle_gamma   90.00
#
_symmetry.space_group_name_H-M   'P 1'
#
loop_
_entity.id
_entity.type
_entity.pdbx_description
1 polymer ?
#
loop_
_entity_poly.entity_id
_entity_poly.type
_entity_poly.pdbx_seq_one_letter_code
_entity_poly.pdbx_strand_id
1 'polypeptide(L)'
;MILDAILSSTDTAQDSGHATAQAGDHVQRLISAMKQGDYTFAELMQLVGLTHRATFQKNYLNPAIEAGSIQRTIPDKPKSPKQKYRLKR
;
A
#
# COMPACT_ATOMS: atom_id res chain seq x y z
N MET A 1 -38.96 -18.19 10.46
CA MET A 1 -37.83 -17.77 11.30
C MET A 1 -37.04 -19.01 11.70
N ILE A 2 -35.99 -19.34 10.95
CA ILE A 2 -35.01 -20.41 11.24
C ILE A 2 -33.72 -19.95 10.52
N LEU A 3 -32.84 -19.24 11.22
CA LEU A 3 -31.59 -19.74 11.83
C LEU A 3 -30.48 -20.06 10.81
N ASP A 4 -29.53 -19.12 10.72
CA ASP A 4 -28.06 -19.27 10.71
C ASP A 4 -27.45 -20.64 10.32
N ALA A 5 -26.75 -20.67 9.17
CA ALA A 5 -25.77 -21.66 8.67
C ALA A 5 -25.79 -21.54 7.13
N ILE A 6 -24.81 -20.98 6.40
CA ILE A 6 -23.40 -21.37 6.28
C ILE A 6 -22.71 -20.17 5.58
N LEU A 7 -21.96 -19.36 6.33
CA LEU A 7 -21.02 -18.35 5.81
C LEU A 7 -19.58 -18.92 5.83
N SER A 8 -19.44 -20.21 5.56
CA SER A 8 -18.14 -20.89 5.55
C SER A 8 -17.88 -21.49 4.17
N SER A 9 -17.34 -20.67 3.28
CA SER A 9 -16.66 -21.11 2.06
C SER A 9 -15.76 -19.97 1.58
N THR A 10 -14.72 -19.66 2.36
CA THR A 10 -13.49 -19.13 1.77
C THR A 10 -12.66 -20.35 1.37
N ASP A 11 -13.06 -20.95 0.26
CA ASP A 11 -12.21 -21.87 -0.49
C ASP A 11 -10.91 -21.12 -0.79
N THR A 12 -9.86 -21.46 -0.04
CA THR A 12 -8.53 -20.89 -0.20
C THR A 12 -7.72 -21.90 -1.00
N ALA A 13 -8.09 -22.06 -2.27
CA ALA A 13 -7.26 -22.74 -3.25
C ALA A 13 -7.05 -21.77 -4.42
N GLN A 14 -5.79 -21.63 -4.84
CA GLN A 14 -5.27 -20.58 -5.73
C GLN A 14 -5.11 -19.24 -4.98
N ASP A 15 -3.90 -18.78 -4.71
CA ASP A 15 -3.12 -18.13 -5.74
C ASP A 15 -1.73 -17.78 -5.19
N SER A 16 -0.67 -18.27 -5.83
CA SER A 16 0.72 -17.89 -5.52
C SER A 16 1.35 -17.07 -6.65
N GLY A 17 0.56 -16.65 -7.66
CA GLY A 17 1.03 -15.85 -8.80
C GLY A 17 0.42 -14.45 -8.91
N HIS A 18 -0.83 -14.26 -8.46
CA HIS A 18 -1.56 -12.99 -8.53
C HIS A 18 -1.15 -12.06 -7.38
N ALA A 19 -0.78 -12.56 -6.20
CA ALA A 19 -0.33 -11.71 -5.10
C ALA A 19 0.89 -10.83 -5.47
N THR A 20 1.82 -11.36 -6.26
CA THR A 20 3.01 -10.62 -6.73
C THR A 20 2.66 -9.64 -7.85
N ALA A 21 1.78 -10.03 -8.78
CA ALA A 21 1.32 -9.16 -9.86
C ALA A 21 0.52 -7.96 -9.33
N GLN A 22 -0.45 -8.21 -8.45
CA GLN A 22 -1.29 -7.18 -7.84
C GLN A 22 -0.48 -6.16 -7.03
N ALA A 23 0.54 -6.61 -6.30
CA ALA A 23 1.46 -5.70 -5.61
C ALA A 23 2.21 -4.79 -6.61
N GLY A 24 2.60 -5.32 -7.77
CA GLY A 24 3.19 -4.53 -8.85
C GLY A 24 2.23 -3.45 -9.38
N ASP A 25 0.98 -3.80 -9.68
CA ASP A 25 -0.04 -2.87 -10.16
C ASP A 25 -0.32 -1.74 -9.16
N HIS A 26 -0.41 -2.08 -7.87
CA HIS A 26 -0.63 -1.09 -6.80
C HIS A 26 0.54 -0.12 -6.65
N VAL A 27 1.78 -0.61 -6.73
CA VAL A 27 2.98 0.21 -6.70
C VAL A 27 3.04 1.15 -7.91
N GLN A 28 2.79 0.64 -9.11
CA GLN A 28 2.75 1.46 -10.33
C GLN A 28 1.68 2.55 -10.25
N ARG A 29 0.50 2.23 -9.72
CA ARG A 29 -0.58 3.21 -9.49
C ARG A 29 -0.17 4.31 -8.52
N LEU A 30 0.50 3.97 -7.42
CA LEU A 30 1.01 4.98 -6.47
C LEU A 30 2.06 5.88 -7.10
N ILE A 31 3.07 5.28 -7.75
CA ILE A 31 4.18 6.03 -8.37
C ILE A 31 3.65 6.96 -9.46
N SER A 32 2.72 6.50 -10.30
CA SER A 32 2.13 7.29 -11.37
C SER A 32 1.29 8.47 -10.86
N ALA A 33 0.68 8.33 -9.68
CA ALA A 33 -0.08 9.41 -9.03
C ALA A 33 0.82 10.44 -8.33
N MET A 34 2.03 10.05 -7.92
CA MET A 34 2.98 10.93 -7.25
C MET A 34 3.67 11.87 -8.24
N LYS A 35 3.84 13.13 -7.84
CA LYS A 35 4.72 14.09 -8.52
C LYS A 35 6.02 14.22 -7.73
N GLN A 36 6.97 15.03 -8.23
CA GLN A 36 8.12 15.41 -7.42
C GLN A 36 7.67 16.22 -6.21
N GLY A 37 8.02 15.76 -5.02
CA GLY A 37 7.66 16.38 -3.76
C GLY A 37 7.71 15.41 -2.59
N ASP A 38 7.50 15.95 -1.40
CA ASP A 38 7.41 15.18 -0.16
C ASP A 38 5.95 15.06 0.27
N TYR A 39 5.48 13.83 0.42
CA TYR A 39 4.11 13.51 0.81
C TYR A 39 4.06 12.88 2.19
N THR A 40 3.08 13.27 2.98
CA THR A 40 2.70 12.54 4.19
C THR A 40 2.01 11.23 3.82
N PHE A 41 1.93 10.30 4.78
CA PHE A 41 1.18 9.05 4.60
C PHE A 41 -0.28 9.30 4.21
N ALA A 42 -0.92 10.32 4.79
CA ALA A 42 -2.30 10.67 4.50
C ALA A 42 -2.46 11.18 3.06
N GLU A 43 -1.58 12.07 2.60
CA GLU A 43 -1.63 12.57 1.22
C GLU A 43 -1.43 11.46 0.20
N LEU A 44 -0.51 10.51 0.44
CA LEU A 44 -0.34 9.36 -0.44
C LEU A 44 -1.60 8.48 -0.52
N MET A 45 -2.27 8.26 0.61
CA MET A 45 -3.54 7.53 0.63
C MET A 45 -4.62 8.25 -0.18
N GLN A 46 -4.69 9.58 -0.05
CA GLN A 46 -5.64 10.39 -0.82
C GLN A 46 -5.36 10.35 -2.33
N LEU A 47 -4.08 10.32 -2.75
CA LEU A 47 -3.71 10.23 -4.17
C LEU A 47 -4.27 8.96 -4.84
N VAL A 48 -4.31 7.84 -4.13
CA VAL A 48 -4.83 6.56 -4.66
C VAL A 48 -6.28 6.27 -4.24
N GLY A 49 -6.93 7.20 -3.54
CA GLY A 49 -8.31 7.08 -3.08
C GLY A 49 -8.54 6.00 -2.03
N LEU A 50 -7.58 5.79 -1.13
CA LEU A 50 -7.68 4.79 -0.06
C LEU A 50 -7.92 5.43 1.31
N THR A 51 -8.74 4.75 2.13
CA THR A 51 -9.03 5.15 3.51
C THR A 51 -8.44 4.18 4.53
N HIS A 52 -8.18 2.93 4.13
CA HIS A 52 -7.68 1.89 5.04
C HIS A 52 -6.15 1.88 5.11
N ARG A 53 -5.59 2.30 6.24
CA ARG A 53 -4.14 2.50 6.43
C ARG A 53 -3.32 1.23 6.25
N ALA A 54 -3.77 0.12 6.85
CA ALA A 54 -3.03 -1.15 6.81
C ALA A 54 -2.94 -1.70 5.37
N THR A 55 -4.02 -1.57 4.60
CA THR A 55 -4.06 -1.97 3.19
C THR A 55 -3.12 -1.12 2.35
N PHE A 56 -3.18 0.21 2.50
CA PHE A 56 -2.27 1.10 1.79
C PHE A 56 -0.81 0.80 2.13
N GLN A 57 -0.50 0.59 3.41
CA GLN A 57 0.86 0.29 3.84
C GLN A 57 1.39 -1.03 3.25
N LYS A 58 0.59 -2.11 3.35
CA LYS A 58 0.99 -3.45 2.92
C LYS A 58 1.09 -3.58 1.39
N ASN A 59 0.15 -2.99 0.67
CA ASN A 59 -0.01 -3.27 -0.76
C ASN A 59 0.56 -2.17 -1.66
N TYR A 60 0.77 -0.96 -1.14
CA TYR A 60 1.25 0.18 -1.94
C TYR A 60 2.59 0.69 -1.42
N LEU A 61 2.64 1.14 -0.16
CA LEU A 61 3.79 1.87 0.35
C LEU A 61 5.01 0.99 0.63
N ASN A 62 4.85 -0.09 1.39
CA ASN A 62 5.99 -0.96 1.73
C ASN A 62 6.60 -1.58 0.46
N PRO A 63 5.82 -2.17 -0.48
CA PRO A 63 6.39 -2.72 -1.70
C PRO A 63 7.08 -1.65 -2.56
N ALA A 64 6.58 -0.41 -2.61
CA ALA A 64 7.24 0.68 -3.33
C ALA A 64 8.57 1.13 -2.67
N ILE A 65 8.67 1.04 -1.34
CA ILE A 65 9.92 1.30 -0.61
C ILE A 65 10.91 0.15 -0.83
N GLU A 66 10.45 -1.09 -0.75
CA GLU A 66 11.26 -2.30 -0.97
C GLU A 66 11.79 -2.37 -2.41
N ALA A 67 10.95 -1.99 -3.39
CA ALA A 67 11.35 -1.84 -4.80
C ALA A 67 12.28 -0.63 -5.05
N GLY A 68 12.53 0.20 -4.02
CA GLY A 68 13.39 1.37 -4.12
C GLY A 68 12.82 2.50 -4.97
N SER A 69 11.52 2.50 -5.31
CA SER A 69 10.88 3.58 -6.06
C SER A 69 10.47 4.75 -5.16
N ILE A 70 10.22 4.49 -3.88
CA ILE A 70 9.88 5.49 -2.86
C ILE A 70 10.89 5.41 -1.72
N GLN A 71 11.24 6.56 -1.15
CA GLN A 71 12.09 6.63 0.04
C GLN A 71 11.48 7.49 1.14
N ARG A 72 11.85 7.18 2.37
CA ARG A 72 11.53 7.96 3.57
C ARG A 72 12.43 9.18 3.66
N THR A 73 11.90 10.33 4.07
CA THR A 73 12.71 11.54 4.32
C THR A 73 13.46 11.46 5.64
N ILE A 74 12.94 10.72 6.63
CA ILE A 74 13.57 10.48 7.93
C ILE A 74 13.75 8.96 8.11
N PRO A 75 14.82 8.37 7.53
CA PRO A 75 15.05 6.92 7.60
C PRO A 75 15.37 6.45 9.03
N ASP A 76 16.09 7.25 9.82
CA ASP A 76 16.49 6.95 11.21
C ASP A 76 15.29 6.82 12.16
N LYS A 77 14.20 7.55 11.90
CA LYS A 77 13.00 7.60 12.75
C LYS A 77 11.75 7.23 11.94
N PRO A 78 11.53 5.94 11.63
CA PRO A 78 10.44 5.51 10.77
C PRO A 78 9.04 5.82 11.33
N LYS A 79 8.92 5.89 12.66
CA LYS A 79 7.69 6.23 13.38
C LYS A 79 7.56 7.75 13.67
N SER A 80 8.42 8.58 13.10
CA SER A 80 8.37 10.03 13.30
C SER A 80 7.04 10.60 12.80
N PRO A 81 6.37 11.49 13.56
CA PRO A 81 5.17 12.18 13.07
C PRO A 81 5.48 13.13 11.90
N LYS A 82 6.75 13.51 11.73
CA LYS A 82 7.24 14.33 10.61
C LYS A 82 7.68 13.48 9.42
N GLN A 83 7.42 12.18 9.42
CA GLN A 83 7.82 11.29 8.33
C GLN A 83 7.10 11.67 7.04
N LYS A 84 7.88 11.84 5.97
CA LYS A 84 7.37 12.02 4.62
C LYS A 84 8.00 11.01 3.66
N TYR A 85 7.40 10.89 2.50
CA TYR A 85 7.75 9.95 1.46
C TYR A 85 7.89 10.69 0.13
N ARG A 86 8.90 10.31 -0.65
CA ARG A 86 9.16 10.92 -1.96
C ARG A 86 9.59 9.85 -2.95
N LEU A 87 9.36 10.12 -4.23
CA LEU A 87 9.93 9.31 -5.31
C LEU A 87 11.46 9.34 -5.22
N LYS A 88 12.07 8.16 -5.29
CA LYS A 88 13.51 8.02 -5.42
C LYS A 88 13.85 8.10 -6.91
N ARG A 89 14.82 8.95 -7.25
CA ARG A 89 15.37 9.04 -8.60
C ARG A 89 16.55 8.09 -8.76
#